data_AF-A0A958JIW8-F1
#
_entry.id   AF-A0A958JIW8-F1
#
_cell.length_a   1.000
_cell.length_b   1.000
_cell.length_c   1.000
_cell.angle_alpha   90.00
_cell.angle_beta   90.00
_cell.angle_gamma   90.00
#
_symmetry.space_group_name_H-M   'P 1'
#
loop_
_entity.id
_entity.type
_entity.pdbx_description
1 polymer ?
#
loop_
_entity_poly.entity_id
_entity_poly.type
_entity_poly.pdbx_seq_one_letter_code
_entity_poly.pdbx_strand_id
1 'polypeptide(L)'
;MNRHVARLAIGALALGVGCAGNPELQNLGTSILTSAGLSSSQAQALFAAGEQSAKAADGLTAEEEYFLGRSVSASLLAKYPPNRDRRLNDYVSRIGSVLAAASDRPETFAGYRFQVLDSSEVNAFAAPGGFIFVTRGLLELVADEDELAAVLAHEVAHVVAEDGVKAVSSANMSQALSILGKQALNDTIASRGGVSGQALGALTETFSSSVDDVVQTLVVNGYSRSQEYDADRYAALLLARAGYNPASLTTVLEKLEQAARGGGGMFDTHPAPQDRLATLGSLEVRPPAPHRTQRFARATAKL
;
A
#
# COMPACT_ATOMS: atom_id res chain seq x y z
N MET A 1 12.20 -37.13 19.56
CA MET A 1 11.24 -36.15 20.11
C MET A 1 9.92 -36.87 20.35
N ASN A 2 9.42 -36.91 21.58
CA ASN A 2 8.25 -37.70 21.96
C ASN A 2 6.97 -37.13 21.30
N ARG A 3 6.08 -37.97 20.74
CA ARG A 3 4.87 -37.54 20.01
C ARG A 3 3.93 -36.65 20.85
N HIS A 4 4.00 -36.79 22.18
CA HIS A 4 3.28 -35.95 23.12
C HIS A 4 3.82 -34.51 23.18
N VAL A 5 5.14 -34.32 23.15
CA VAL A 5 5.79 -33.00 23.16
C VAL A 5 5.48 -32.22 21.88
N ALA A 6 5.42 -32.90 20.73
CA ALA A 6 5.05 -32.26 19.46
C ALA A 6 3.58 -31.78 19.43
N ARG A 7 2.65 -32.54 20.01
CA ARG A 7 1.22 -32.14 20.10
C ARG A 7 1.00 -30.98 21.08
N LEU A 8 1.73 -30.97 22.20
CA LEU A 8 1.72 -29.87 23.17
C LEU A 8 2.35 -28.59 22.59
N ALA A 9 3.42 -28.71 21.80
CA ALA A 9 4.02 -27.57 21.09
C ALA A 9 3.07 -26.93 20.07
N ILE A 10 2.29 -27.75 19.33
CA ILE A 10 1.28 -27.25 18.37
C ILE A 10 0.13 -26.54 19.10
N GLY A 11 -0.35 -27.09 20.23
CA GLY A 11 -1.40 -26.46 21.04
C GLY A 11 -0.94 -25.14 21.68
N ALA A 12 0.33 -25.05 22.07
CA ALA A 12 0.92 -23.82 22.60
C ALA A 12 1.16 -22.74 21.54
N LEU A 13 1.53 -23.13 20.31
CA LEU A 13 1.59 -22.20 19.19
C LEU A 13 0.21 -21.58 18.92
N ALA A 14 -0.85 -22.39 18.98
CA ALA A 14 -2.23 -21.93 18.80
C ALA A 14 -2.71 -21.03 19.95
N LEU A 15 -2.30 -21.30 21.19
CA LEU A 15 -2.56 -20.41 22.34
C LEU A 15 -1.79 -19.09 22.24
N GLY A 16 -0.55 -19.11 21.75
CA GLY A 16 0.24 -17.89 21.53
C GLY A 16 -0.36 -16.98 20.46
N VAL A 17 -0.99 -17.55 19.42
CA VAL A 17 -1.75 -16.79 18.43
C VAL A 17 -2.98 -16.11 19.04
N GLY A 18 -3.69 -16.78 19.95
CA GLY A 18 -4.90 -16.23 20.60
C GLY A 18 -4.67 -15.30 21.80
N CYS A 19 -3.44 -15.22 22.32
CA CYS A 19 -3.12 -14.49 23.56
C CYS A 19 -2.17 -13.29 23.33
N ALA A 20 -1.97 -12.88 22.08
CA ALA A 20 -1.09 -11.76 21.73
C ALA A 20 -1.41 -10.51 22.58
N GLY A 21 -0.41 -9.99 23.30
CA GLY A 21 -0.54 -8.77 24.11
C GLY A 21 -1.17 -8.91 25.51
N ASN A 22 -1.53 -10.10 25.99
CA ASN A 22 -2.07 -10.29 27.36
C ASN A 22 -1.05 -10.99 28.30
N PRO A 23 -0.49 -10.29 29.30
CA PRO A 23 0.54 -10.83 30.20
C PRO A 23 0.06 -11.98 31.08
N GLU A 24 -1.21 -11.99 31.49
CA GLU A 24 -1.77 -13.04 32.35
C GLU A 24 -1.91 -14.36 31.58
N LEU A 25 -2.33 -14.28 30.32
CA LEU A 25 -2.44 -15.45 29.44
C LEU A 25 -1.07 -16.00 29.05
N GLN A 26 -0.06 -15.14 28.86
CA GLN A 26 1.33 -15.57 28.64
C GLN A 26 1.90 -16.31 29.85
N ASN A 27 1.63 -15.84 31.07
CA ASN A 27 2.07 -16.49 32.31
C ASN A 27 1.40 -17.85 32.52
N LEU A 28 0.09 -17.93 32.25
CA LEU A 28 -0.67 -19.18 32.29
C LEU A 28 -0.12 -20.20 31.27
N GLY A 29 0.10 -19.75 30.04
CA GLY A 29 0.65 -20.57 28.96
C GLY A 29 2.06 -21.09 29.26
N THR A 30 2.93 -20.23 29.80
CA THR A 30 4.30 -20.60 30.21
C THR A 30 4.28 -21.66 31.31
N SER A 31 3.35 -21.56 32.27
CA SER A 31 3.16 -22.55 33.33
C SER A 31 2.70 -23.91 32.80
N ILE A 32 1.79 -23.91 31.80
CA ILE A 32 1.34 -25.13 31.13
C ILE A 32 2.49 -25.79 30.37
N LEU A 33 3.25 -25.03 29.59
CA LEU A 33 4.37 -25.56 28.80
C LEU A 33 5.52 -26.09 29.67
N THR A 34 5.82 -25.41 30.77
CA THR A 34 6.85 -25.88 31.72
C THR A 34 6.41 -27.15 32.45
N SER A 35 5.13 -27.27 32.81
CA SER A 35 4.57 -28.51 33.36
C SER A 35 4.62 -29.70 32.36
N ALA A 36 4.67 -29.40 31.06
CA ALA A 36 4.86 -30.38 29.98
C ALA A 36 6.33 -30.75 29.71
N GLY A 37 7.28 -30.22 30.49
CA GLY A 37 8.70 -30.56 30.42
C GLY A 37 9.55 -29.65 29.52
N LEU A 38 9.01 -28.53 29.04
CA LEU A 38 9.83 -27.48 28.40
C LEU A 38 10.50 -26.61 29.46
N SER A 39 11.68 -26.08 29.18
CA SER A 39 12.23 -25.01 30.01
C SER A 39 11.40 -23.73 29.86
N SER A 40 11.44 -22.85 30.87
CA SER A 40 10.76 -21.55 30.79
C SER A 40 11.22 -20.73 29.58
N SER A 41 12.49 -20.84 29.19
CA SER A 41 13.03 -20.19 27.99
C SER A 41 12.48 -20.77 26.68
N GLN A 42 12.28 -22.09 26.60
CA GLN A 42 11.65 -22.73 25.45
C GLN A 42 10.17 -22.37 25.35
N ALA A 43 9.47 -22.34 26.49
CA ALA A 43 8.07 -21.95 26.56
C ALA A 43 7.86 -20.50 26.08
N GLN A 44 8.65 -19.56 26.56
CA GLN A 44 8.62 -18.15 26.13
C GLN A 44 8.95 -17.99 24.64
N ALA A 45 9.96 -18.71 24.13
CA ALA A 45 10.32 -18.69 22.72
C ALA A 45 9.17 -19.17 21.80
N LEU A 46 8.41 -20.19 22.23
CA LEU A 46 7.23 -20.66 21.50
C LEU A 46 6.09 -19.64 21.49
N PHE A 47 5.85 -18.94 22.61
CA PHE A 47 4.84 -17.87 22.67
C PHE A 47 5.23 -16.67 21.82
N ALA A 48 6.48 -16.23 21.88
CA ALA A 48 6.99 -15.15 21.02
C ALA A 48 6.89 -15.53 19.54
N ALA A 49 7.20 -16.77 19.17
CA ALA A 49 7.02 -17.26 17.80
C ALA A 49 5.53 -17.30 17.38
N GLY A 50 4.63 -17.66 18.29
CA GLY A 50 3.18 -17.63 18.06
C GLY A 50 2.63 -16.20 17.87
N GLU A 51 3.03 -15.27 18.73
CA GLU A 51 2.68 -13.84 18.62
C GLU A 51 3.26 -13.22 17.35
N GLN A 52 4.51 -13.55 17.01
CA GLN A 52 5.15 -13.13 15.78
C GLN A 52 4.40 -13.68 14.56
N SER A 53 3.94 -14.93 14.61
CA SER A 53 3.14 -15.53 13.54
C SER A 53 1.76 -14.89 13.43
N ALA A 54 1.14 -14.50 14.55
CA ALA A 54 -0.12 -13.76 14.57
C ALA A 54 0.05 -12.35 13.97
N LYS A 55 1.09 -11.60 14.38
CA LYS A 55 1.42 -10.28 13.80
C LYS A 55 1.79 -10.37 12.31
N ALA A 56 2.49 -11.41 11.91
CA ALA A 56 2.77 -11.69 10.49
C ALA A 56 1.49 -11.95 9.68
N ALA A 57 0.48 -12.56 10.32
CA ALA A 57 -0.82 -12.83 9.71
C ALA A 57 -1.73 -11.59 9.69
N ASP A 58 -1.62 -10.70 10.68
CA ASP A 58 -2.39 -9.45 10.79
C ASP A 58 -1.87 -8.33 9.87
N GLY A 59 -0.62 -8.43 9.40
CA GLY A 59 -0.02 -7.41 8.51
C GLY A 59 0.39 -6.13 9.24
N LEU A 60 0.60 -5.04 8.48
CA LEU A 60 0.85 -3.72 9.06
C LEU A 60 -0.44 -3.12 9.62
N THR A 61 -0.37 -2.47 10.78
CA THR A 61 -1.47 -1.62 11.25
C THR A 61 -1.66 -0.41 10.33
N ALA A 62 -2.85 0.20 10.35
CA ALA A 62 -3.14 1.39 9.54
C ALA A 62 -2.19 2.58 9.86
N GLU A 63 -1.70 2.69 11.09
CA GLU A 63 -0.72 3.71 11.48
C GLU A 63 0.68 3.40 10.92
N GLU A 64 1.13 2.14 10.99
CA GLU A 64 2.40 1.70 10.41
C GLU A 64 2.40 1.84 8.88
N GLU A 65 1.30 1.47 8.22
CA GLU A 65 1.10 1.69 6.78
C GLU A 65 1.22 3.19 6.43
N TYR A 66 0.62 4.06 7.23
CA TYR A 66 0.73 5.51 7.04
C TYR A 66 2.18 6.02 7.16
N PHE A 67 2.96 5.55 8.14
CA PHE A 67 4.36 5.97 8.29
C PHE A 67 5.29 5.41 7.21
N LEU A 68 5.03 4.18 6.76
CA LEU A 68 5.69 3.61 5.57
C LEU A 68 5.38 4.49 4.35
N GLY A 69 4.10 4.75 4.10
CA GLY A 69 3.61 5.59 3.01
C GLY A 69 4.19 7.00 3.02
N ARG A 70 4.30 7.62 4.20
CA ARG A 70 4.89 8.95 4.38
C ARG A 70 6.39 8.95 4.03
N SER A 71 7.12 7.89 4.37
CA SER A 71 8.54 7.75 4.05
C SER A 71 8.76 7.50 2.56
N VAL A 72 7.96 6.61 1.95
CA VAL A 72 7.92 6.40 0.49
C VAL A 72 7.61 7.70 -0.24
N SER A 73 6.61 8.44 0.24
CA SER A 73 6.24 9.76 -0.31
C SER A 73 7.39 10.76 -0.23
N ALA A 74 8.18 10.77 0.86
CA ALA A 74 9.35 11.63 0.96
C ALA A 74 10.41 11.30 -0.10
N SER A 75 10.67 10.01 -0.34
CA SER A 75 11.58 9.54 -1.40
C SER A 75 11.06 9.91 -2.80
N LEU A 76 9.77 9.73 -3.06
CA LEU A 76 9.13 10.15 -4.32
C LEU A 76 9.26 11.65 -4.53
N LEU A 77 8.98 12.47 -3.51
CA LEU A 77 9.05 13.93 -3.60
C LEU A 77 10.48 14.47 -3.75
N ALA A 78 11.50 13.69 -3.35
CA ALA A 78 12.89 14.02 -3.60
C ALA A 78 13.26 13.83 -5.08
N LYS A 79 12.67 12.83 -5.76
CA LYS A 79 12.86 12.59 -7.20
C LYS A 79 11.95 13.47 -8.06
N TYR A 80 10.71 13.66 -7.62
CA TYR A 80 9.64 14.36 -8.32
C TYR A 80 9.13 15.54 -7.48
N PRO A 81 9.60 16.77 -7.74
CA PRO A 81 9.20 17.93 -6.94
C PRO A 81 7.68 18.17 -6.96
N PRO A 82 7.06 18.62 -5.86
CA PRO A 82 5.63 18.93 -5.85
C PRO A 82 5.33 20.19 -6.69
N ASN A 83 4.26 20.13 -7.48
CA ASN A 83 3.72 21.28 -8.19
C ASN A 83 3.15 22.31 -7.20
N ARG A 84 3.46 23.60 -7.41
CA ARG A 84 3.10 24.69 -6.49
C ARG A 84 1.77 25.37 -6.79
N ASP A 85 1.08 25.02 -7.86
CA ASP A 85 -0.23 25.60 -8.17
C ASP A 85 -1.29 25.03 -7.22
N ARG A 86 -1.67 25.85 -6.23
CA ARG A 86 -2.69 25.49 -5.25
C ARG A 86 -4.04 25.16 -5.90
N ARG A 87 -4.44 25.85 -6.96
CA ARG A 87 -5.74 25.62 -7.61
C ARG A 87 -5.77 24.26 -8.31
N LEU A 88 -4.67 23.90 -8.95
CA LEU A 88 -4.53 22.59 -9.58
C LEU A 88 -4.52 21.47 -8.53
N ASN A 89 -3.76 21.64 -7.44
CA ASN A 89 -3.73 20.68 -6.34
C ASN A 89 -5.10 20.52 -5.66
N ASP A 90 -5.82 21.62 -5.40
CA ASP A 90 -7.18 21.60 -4.84
C ASP A 90 -8.16 20.86 -5.79
N TYR A 91 -8.00 21.04 -7.10
CA TYR A 91 -8.82 20.39 -8.12
C TYR A 91 -8.61 18.87 -8.16
N VAL A 92 -7.36 18.41 -8.24
CA VAL A 92 -7.01 16.98 -8.21
C VAL A 92 -7.45 16.34 -6.90
N SER A 93 -7.20 17.02 -5.77
CA SER A 93 -7.63 16.56 -4.45
C SER A 93 -9.15 16.42 -4.35
N ARG A 94 -9.92 17.30 -4.97
CA ARG A 94 -11.39 17.20 -5.01
C ARG A 94 -11.84 15.93 -5.73
N ILE A 95 -11.29 15.63 -6.91
CA ILE A 95 -11.66 14.42 -7.66
C ILE A 95 -11.26 13.17 -6.88
N GLY A 96 -10.01 13.14 -6.43
CA GLY A 96 -9.48 12.04 -5.63
C GLY A 96 -10.29 11.76 -4.36
N SER A 97 -10.72 12.81 -3.65
CA SER A 97 -11.55 12.66 -2.43
C SER A 97 -12.93 12.08 -2.73
N VAL A 98 -13.53 12.42 -3.88
CA VAL A 98 -14.83 11.83 -4.31
C VAL A 98 -14.65 10.34 -4.62
N LEU A 99 -13.56 9.97 -5.31
CA LEU A 99 -13.25 8.58 -5.61
C LEU A 99 -12.96 7.78 -4.34
N ALA A 100 -12.11 8.30 -3.44
CA ALA A 100 -11.82 7.67 -2.16
C ALA A 100 -13.11 7.43 -1.35
N ALA A 101 -13.97 8.43 -1.22
CA ALA A 101 -15.24 8.33 -0.48
C ALA A 101 -16.23 7.31 -1.09
N ALA A 102 -16.13 7.01 -2.40
CA ALA A 102 -16.95 6.02 -3.09
C ALA A 102 -16.33 4.61 -3.12
N SER A 103 -15.12 4.46 -2.58
CA SER A 103 -14.36 3.21 -2.57
C SER A 103 -14.76 2.32 -1.38
N ASP A 104 -14.35 1.04 -1.42
CA ASP A 104 -14.49 0.08 -0.33
C ASP A 104 -13.55 0.39 0.86
N ARG A 105 -12.63 1.35 0.71
CA ARG A 105 -11.73 1.85 1.76
C ARG A 105 -11.81 3.38 1.83
N PRO A 106 -12.92 3.97 2.29
CA PRO A 106 -13.11 5.43 2.27
C PRO A 106 -12.25 6.19 3.29
N GLU A 107 -11.70 5.50 4.28
CA GLU A 107 -10.87 6.06 5.34
C GLU A 107 -9.52 5.34 5.43
N THR A 108 -8.45 6.13 5.53
CA THR A 108 -7.11 5.69 5.97
C THR A 108 -6.74 6.43 7.25
N PHE A 109 -5.74 5.96 7.99
CA PHE A 109 -5.39 6.48 9.34
C PHE A 109 -5.29 8.01 9.42
N ALA A 110 -4.72 8.66 8.40
CA ALA A 110 -4.61 10.12 8.32
C ALA A 110 -5.28 10.73 7.08
N GLY A 111 -6.20 10.00 6.47
CA GLY A 111 -6.93 10.37 5.26
C GLY A 111 -6.10 10.30 3.97
N TYR A 112 -6.80 10.24 2.84
CA TYR A 112 -6.18 10.29 1.51
C TYR A 112 -5.56 11.67 1.23
N ARG A 113 -4.45 11.66 0.49
CA ARG A 113 -3.72 12.85 0.07
C ARG A 113 -3.39 12.74 -1.40
N PHE A 114 -3.73 13.77 -2.16
CA PHE A 114 -3.47 13.85 -3.58
C PHE A 114 -2.52 15.01 -3.85
N GLN A 115 -1.48 14.77 -4.64
CA GLN A 115 -0.48 15.80 -4.94
C GLN A 115 -0.08 15.74 -6.41
N VAL A 116 -0.11 16.89 -7.08
CA VAL A 116 0.45 17.00 -8.43
C VAL A 116 1.96 17.14 -8.34
N LEU A 117 2.69 16.39 -9.16
CA LEU A 117 4.14 16.44 -9.27
C LEU A 117 4.55 17.26 -10.50
N ASP A 118 5.52 18.16 -10.34
CA ASP A 118 6.09 18.94 -11.43
C ASP A 118 7.12 18.13 -12.21
N SER A 119 6.60 17.20 -13.02
CA SER A 119 7.37 16.37 -13.95
C SER A 119 6.63 16.26 -15.27
N SER A 120 7.36 16.32 -16.37
CA SER A 120 6.82 16.07 -17.72
C SER A 120 6.70 14.58 -18.04
N GLU A 121 7.19 13.69 -17.18
CA GLU A 121 6.92 12.25 -17.31
C GLU A 121 5.41 12.01 -17.22
N VAL A 122 4.90 11.07 -17.98
CA VAL A 122 3.49 10.61 -17.90
C VAL A 122 3.44 9.51 -16.85
N ASN A 123 3.03 9.83 -15.62
CA ASN A 123 3.00 8.85 -14.53
C ASN A 123 2.02 9.22 -13.39
N ALA A 124 1.61 8.21 -12.63
CA ALA A 124 0.89 8.34 -11.36
C ALA A 124 1.41 7.29 -10.37
N PHE A 125 1.25 7.54 -9.07
CA PHE A 125 1.74 6.64 -8.04
C PHE A 125 0.78 6.55 -6.86
N ALA A 126 0.59 5.35 -6.31
CA ALA A 126 -0.12 5.10 -5.07
C ALA A 126 0.83 4.55 -4.00
N ALA A 127 1.29 5.40 -3.08
CA ALA A 127 2.03 4.97 -1.91
C ALA A 127 1.09 4.50 -0.79
N PRO A 128 1.55 3.58 0.10
CA PRO A 128 0.75 3.04 1.22
C PRO A 128 0.09 4.13 2.06
N GLY A 129 -1.06 3.85 2.68
CA GLY A 129 -1.71 4.79 3.60
C GLY A 129 -2.49 5.93 2.92
N GLY A 130 -2.67 5.87 1.60
CA GLY A 130 -3.53 6.79 0.84
C GLY A 130 -2.83 8.01 0.25
N PHE A 131 -1.52 7.94 0.01
CA PHE A 131 -0.79 9.00 -0.69
C PHE A 131 -0.78 8.72 -2.19
N ILE A 132 -1.48 9.55 -2.96
CA ILE A 132 -1.62 9.40 -4.40
C ILE A 132 -1.01 10.61 -5.11
N PHE A 133 -0.22 10.34 -6.14
CA PHE A 133 0.50 11.34 -6.89
C PHE A 133 0.15 11.25 -8.37
N VAL A 134 0.11 12.40 -9.04
CA VAL A 134 -0.09 12.49 -10.49
C VAL A 134 0.88 13.49 -11.07
N THR A 135 1.58 13.15 -12.14
CA THR A 135 2.52 14.09 -12.77
C THR A 135 1.79 15.12 -13.64
N ARG A 136 2.43 16.28 -13.83
CA ARG A 136 2.00 17.28 -14.80
C ARG A 136 1.91 16.69 -16.22
N GLY A 137 2.88 15.89 -16.65
CA GLY A 137 2.84 15.22 -17.96
C GLY A 137 1.62 14.33 -18.16
N LEU A 138 1.14 13.64 -17.12
CA LEU A 138 -0.10 12.86 -17.20
C LEU A 138 -1.34 13.76 -17.31
N LEU A 139 -1.36 14.88 -16.60
CA LEU A 139 -2.46 15.87 -16.71
C LEU A 139 -2.53 16.52 -18.11
N GLU A 140 -1.40 16.65 -18.79
CA GLU A 140 -1.31 17.13 -20.18
C GLU A 140 -1.77 16.06 -21.20
N LEU A 141 -1.70 14.77 -20.86
CA LEU A 141 -2.12 13.66 -21.71
C LEU A 141 -3.65 13.47 -21.73
N VAL A 142 -4.30 13.57 -20.57
CA VAL A 142 -5.74 13.34 -20.43
C VAL A 142 -6.55 14.50 -21.02
N ALA A 143 -7.67 14.18 -21.68
CA ALA A 143 -8.47 15.18 -22.40
C ALA A 143 -9.54 15.86 -21.53
N ASP A 144 -9.99 15.19 -20.48
CA ASP A 144 -11.04 15.69 -19.60
C ASP A 144 -10.95 15.15 -18.17
N GLU A 145 -11.91 15.55 -17.33
CA GLU A 145 -11.99 15.12 -15.95
C GLU A 145 -12.33 13.64 -15.80
N ASP A 146 -13.13 13.06 -16.70
CA ASP A 146 -13.51 11.64 -16.58
C ASP A 146 -12.29 10.74 -16.83
N GLU A 147 -11.39 11.13 -17.75
CA GLU A 147 -10.09 10.47 -17.94
C GLU A 147 -9.14 10.67 -16.75
N LEU A 148 -9.03 11.88 -16.19
CA LEU A 148 -8.26 12.09 -14.96
C LEU A 148 -8.79 11.26 -13.80
N ALA A 149 -10.12 11.21 -13.65
CA ALA A 149 -10.76 10.38 -12.64
C ALA A 149 -10.47 8.90 -12.87
N ALA A 150 -10.36 8.44 -14.12
CA ALA A 150 -10.00 7.05 -14.42
C ALA A 150 -8.59 6.69 -13.92
N VAL A 151 -7.61 7.56 -14.11
CA VAL A 151 -6.28 7.35 -13.54
C VAL A 151 -6.32 7.34 -12.02
N LEU A 152 -6.96 8.34 -11.40
CA LEU A 152 -7.02 8.41 -9.94
C LEU A 152 -7.80 7.23 -9.33
N ALA A 153 -8.82 6.71 -10.03
CA ALA A 153 -9.57 5.55 -9.58
C ALA A 153 -8.71 4.28 -9.59
N HIS A 154 -7.81 4.14 -10.57
CA HIS A 154 -6.82 3.08 -10.62
C HIS A 154 -5.83 3.17 -9.46
N GLU A 155 -5.30 4.37 -9.17
CA GLU A 155 -4.41 4.56 -8.01
C GLU A 155 -5.12 4.30 -6.67
N VAL A 156 -6.38 4.72 -6.53
CA VAL A 156 -7.20 4.38 -5.36
C VAL A 156 -7.39 2.86 -5.24
N ALA A 157 -7.52 2.14 -6.37
CA ALA A 157 -7.64 0.69 -6.37
C ALA A 157 -6.41 0.01 -5.75
N HIS A 158 -5.18 0.47 -6.05
CA HIS A 158 -3.97 -0.05 -5.43
C HIS A 158 -3.90 0.20 -3.92
N VAL A 159 -4.42 1.35 -3.44
CA VAL A 159 -4.53 1.62 -2.00
C VAL A 159 -5.56 0.72 -1.33
N VAL A 160 -6.70 0.48 -1.98
CA VAL A 160 -7.75 -0.44 -1.50
C VAL A 160 -7.22 -1.87 -1.43
N ALA A 161 -6.43 -2.28 -2.43
CA ALA A 161 -5.83 -3.60 -2.49
C ALA A 161 -4.55 -3.75 -1.65
N GLU A 162 -4.06 -2.68 -1.01
CA GLU A 162 -2.81 -2.66 -0.23
C GLU A 162 -1.58 -3.13 -1.05
N ASP A 163 -1.57 -2.88 -2.35
CA ASP A 163 -0.50 -3.38 -3.24
C ASP A 163 0.87 -2.81 -2.88
N GLY A 164 0.92 -1.56 -2.41
CA GLY A 164 2.14 -0.96 -1.87
C GLY A 164 2.66 -1.64 -0.60
N VAL A 165 1.80 -2.18 0.27
CA VAL A 165 2.23 -2.96 1.44
C VAL A 165 2.73 -4.34 1.00
N LYS A 166 2.02 -4.96 0.05
CA LYS A 166 2.39 -6.27 -0.53
C LYS A 166 3.70 -6.23 -1.30
N ALA A 167 4.16 -5.05 -1.71
CA ALA A 167 5.46 -4.86 -2.36
C ALA A 167 6.65 -5.00 -1.40
N VAL A 168 6.45 -4.89 -0.09
CA VAL A 168 7.51 -5.10 0.90
C VAL A 168 7.96 -6.56 0.84
N SER A 169 9.26 -6.80 0.68
CA SER A 169 9.78 -8.15 0.52
C SER A 169 9.52 -9.01 1.75
N SER A 170 9.20 -10.29 1.53
CA SER A 170 8.99 -11.25 2.62
C SER A 170 10.23 -11.39 3.52
N ALA A 171 11.43 -11.10 2.99
CA ALA A 171 12.68 -11.06 3.74
C ALA A 171 12.69 -9.89 4.74
N ASN A 172 12.40 -8.67 4.29
CA ASN A 172 12.31 -7.49 5.16
C ASN A 172 11.19 -7.65 6.19
N MET A 173 10.04 -8.20 5.77
CA MET A 173 8.94 -8.51 6.67
C MET A 173 9.38 -9.51 7.77
N SER A 174 9.99 -10.63 7.37
CA SER A 174 10.49 -11.66 8.30
C SER A 174 11.57 -11.11 9.24
N GLN A 175 12.42 -10.22 8.77
CA GLN A 175 13.46 -9.58 9.57
C GLN A 175 12.87 -8.64 10.62
N ALA A 176 11.92 -7.78 10.25
CA ALA A 176 11.24 -6.89 11.19
C ALA A 176 10.55 -7.70 12.30
N LEU A 177 9.81 -8.75 11.91
CA LEU A 177 9.18 -9.67 12.84
C LEU A 177 10.19 -10.36 13.77
N SER A 178 11.33 -10.79 13.25
CA SER A 178 12.39 -11.44 14.04
C SER A 178 12.99 -10.50 15.08
N ILE A 179 13.19 -9.23 14.73
CA ILE A 179 13.70 -8.23 15.67
C ILE A 179 12.67 -7.94 16.77
N LEU A 180 11.40 -7.75 16.40
CA LEU A 180 10.30 -7.57 17.36
C LEU A 180 10.15 -8.78 18.29
N GLY A 181 10.25 -10.01 17.77
CA GLY A 181 10.18 -11.24 18.56
C GLY A 181 11.33 -11.38 19.56
N LYS A 182 12.57 -11.04 19.15
CA LYS A 182 13.73 -11.01 20.06
C LYS A 182 13.58 -9.94 21.14
N GLN A 183 12.99 -8.79 20.80
CA GLN A 183 12.77 -7.73 21.76
C GLN A 183 11.68 -8.10 22.78
N ALA A 184 10.56 -8.68 22.36
CA ALA A 184 9.52 -9.15 23.28
C ALA A 184 10.06 -10.16 24.31
N LEU A 185 10.95 -11.07 23.87
CA LEU A 185 11.65 -12.01 24.77
C LEU A 185 12.57 -11.30 25.77
N ASN A 186 13.23 -10.21 25.36
CA ASN A 186 14.14 -9.45 26.21
C ASN A 186 13.40 -8.50 27.17
N ASP A 187 12.30 -7.89 26.74
CA ASP A 187 11.47 -6.98 27.55
C ASP A 187 10.75 -7.73 28.69
N THR A 188 10.48 -9.02 28.52
CA THR A 188 9.97 -9.90 29.59
C THR A 188 11.04 -10.20 30.67
N ILE A 189 12.33 -9.99 30.37
CA ILE A 189 13.46 -10.18 31.31
C ILE A 189 13.97 -8.83 31.85
N ALA A 190 13.73 -7.72 31.14
CA ALA A 190 14.26 -6.39 31.45
C ALA A 190 13.14 -5.37 31.71
N SER A 191 12.40 -5.53 32.81
CA SER A 191 11.63 -4.41 33.36
C SER A 191 12.59 -3.24 33.68
N ARG A 192 12.67 -2.24 32.78
CA ARG A 192 13.17 -0.84 32.91
C ARG A 192 14.21 -0.32 31.89
N GLY A 193 14.51 -1.00 30.78
CA GLY A 193 15.46 -0.46 29.78
C GLY A 193 14.90 -0.55 28.37
N GLY A 194 14.73 0.59 27.69
CA GLY A 194 14.21 0.64 26.31
C GLY A 194 15.03 -0.15 25.29
N VAL A 195 14.58 -0.10 24.03
CA VAL A 195 15.20 -0.80 22.88
C VAL A 195 16.72 -0.56 22.86
N SER A 196 17.51 -1.63 22.84
CA SER A 196 18.97 -1.49 22.73
C SER A 196 19.35 -0.76 21.44
N GLY A 197 20.40 0.06 21.46
CA GLY A 197 20.81 0.82 20.27
C GLY A 197 21.09 -0.05 19.04
N GLN A 198 21.52 -1.30 19.24
CA GLN A 198 21.71 -2.28 18.16
C GLN A 198 20.39 -2.79 17.59
N ALA A 199 19.40 -3.08 18.44
CA ALA A 199 18.07 -3.50 17.99
C ALA A 199 17.35 -2.35 17.28
N LEU A 200 17.46 -1.12 17.80
CA LEU A 200 16.91 0.07 17.16
C LEU A 200 17.58 0.36 15.81
N GLY A 201 18.90 0.19 15.71
CA GLY A 201 19.62 0.30 14.44
C GLY A 201 19.16 -0.73 13.42
N ALA A 202 18.99 -1.99 13.84
CA ALA A 202 18.49 -3.05 12.96
C ALA A 202 17.04 -2.81 12.49
N LEU A 203 16.15 -2.31 13.37
CA LEU A 203 14.79 -1.93 12.98
C LEU A 203 14.78 -0.77 11.98
N THR A 204 15.63 0.23 12.21
CA THR A 204 15.77 1.38 11.31
C THR A 204 16.24 0.96 9.92
N GLU A 205 17.22 0.05 9.86
CA GLU A 205 17.68 -0.53 8.59
C GLU A 205 16.56 -1.28 7.88
N THR A 206 15.88 -2.20 8.56
CA THR A 206 14.78 -2.97 7.95
C THR A 206 13.61 -2.08 7.49
N PHE A 207 13.30 -1.03 8.25
CA PHE A 207 12.30 -0.05 7.84
C PHE A 207 12.75 0.69 6.57
N SER A 208 14.02 1.11 6.50
CA SER A 208 14.57 1.80 5.33
C SER A 208 14.55 0.88 4.10
N SER A 209 14.95 -0.38 4.23
CA SER A 209 14.86 -1.36 3.14
C SER A 209 13.40 -1.61 2.70
N SER A 210 12.43 -1.56 3.62
CA SER A 210 11.02 -1.68 3.27
C SER A 210 10.53 -0.46 2.48
N VAL A 211 11.00 0.75 2.80
CA VAL A 211 10.73 1.95 1.99
C VAL A 211 11.32 1.79 0.60
N ASP A 212 12.56 1.30 0.49
CA ASP A 212 13.24 1.10 -0.79
C ASP A 212 12.53 0.06 -1.66
N ASP A 213 12.05 -1.05 -1.09
CA ASP A 213 11.26 -2.06 -1.81
C ASP A 213 10.01 -1.45 -2.48
N VAL A 214 9.29 -0.60 -1.73
CA VAL A 214 8.08 0.06 -2.24
C VAL A 214 8.43 1.11 -3.31
N VAL A 215 9.45 1.94 -3.08
CA VAL A 215 9.90 2.94 -4.07
C VAL A 215 10.36 2.25 -5.34
N GLN A 216 11.15 1.17 -5.22
CA GLN A 216 11.61 0.37 -6.35
C GLN A 216 10.43 -0.21 -7.13
N THR A 217 9.40 -0.67 -6.44
CA THR A 217 8.17 -1.16 -7.08
C THR A 217 7.44 -0.03 -7.82
N LEU A 218 7.19 1.10 -7.15
CA LEU A 218 6.45 2.22 -7.73
C LEU A 218 7.16 2.92 -8.88
N VAL A 219 8.49 2.90 -8.91
CA VAL A 219 9.30 3.71 -9.84
C VAL A 219 9.98 2.88 -10.93
N VAL A 220 10.23 1.60 -10.68
CA VAL A 220 11.06 0.78 -11.58
C VAL A 220 10.39 -0.53 -11.98
N ASN A 221 9.89 -1.31 -11.03
CA ASN A 221 9.45 -2.69 -11.33
C ASN A 221 7.99 -2.77 -11.77
N GLY A 222 7.14 -1.91 -11.19
CA GLY A 222 5.71 -2.02 -11.31
C GLY A 222 5.05 -3.13 -10.50
N TYR A 223 3.72 -3.14 -10.50
CA TYR A 223 2.95 -4.22 -9.90
C TYR A 223 2.78 -5.40 -10.85
N SER A 224 2.43 -6.55 -10.29
CA SER A 224 2.17 -7.76 -11.08
C SER A 224 0.95 -7.59 -11.99
N ARG A 225 0.92 -8.33 -13.12
CA ARG A 225 -0.21 -8.31 -14.06
C ARG A 225 -1.58 -8.56 -13.39
N SER A 226 -1.64 -9.47 -12.43
CA SER A 226 -2.88 -9.75 -11.69
C SER A 226 -3.35 -8.56 -10.87
N GLN A 227 -2.42 -7.87 -10.17
CA GLN A 227 -2.76 -6.68 -9.39
C GLN A 227 -3.31 -5.57 -10.29
N GLU A 228 -2.72 -5.43 -11.47
CA GLU A 228 -3.11 -4.43 -12.48
C GLU A 228 -4.50 -4.70 -13.06
N TYR A 229 -4.79 -5.96 -13.39
CA TYR A 229 -6.11 -6.36 -13.86
C TYR A 229 -7.19 -6.20 -12.78
N ASP A 230 -6.85 -6.48 -11.52
CA ASP A 230 -7.77 -6.31 -10.40
C ASP A 230 -8.02 -4.83 -10.10
N ALA A 231 -6.95 -4.00 -10.16
CA ALA A 231 -7.03 -2.56 -10.05
C ALA A 231 -7.87 -1.94 -11.17
N ASP A 232 -7.75 -2.43 -12.41
CA ASP A 232 -8.57 -2.00 -13.54
C ASP A 232 -10.05 -2.29 -13.36
N ARG A 233 -10.38 -3.54 -13.03
CA ARG A 233 -11.77 -3.94 -12.81
C ARG A 233 -12.40 -3.12 -11.69
N TYR A 234 -11.65 -2.94 -10.61
CA TYR A 234 -12.09 -2.13 -9.49
C TYR A 234 -12.23 -0.65 -9.87
N ALA A 235 -11.29 -0.07 -10.62
CA ALA A 235 -11.36 1.31 -11.08
C ALA A 235 -12.60 1.55 -11.94
N ALA A 236 -12.93 0.64 -12.87
CA ALA A 236 -14.15 0.73 -13.67
C ALA A 236 -15.42 0.74 -12.80
N LEU A 237 -15.48 -0.13 -11.78
CA LEU A 237 -16.57 -0.15 -10.81
C LEU A 237 -16.63 1.15 -9.99
N LEU A 238 -15.48 1.64 -9.55
CA LEU A 238 -15.36 2.85 -8.74
C LEU A 238 -15.79 4.09 -9.52
N LEU A 239 -15.39 4.21 -10.78
CA LEU A 239 -15.84 5.26 -11.68
C LEU A 239 -17.37 5.26 -11.80
N ALA A 240 -17.98 4.10 -12.00
CA ALA A 240 -19.43 3.97 -12.09
C ALA A 240 -20.12 4.43 -10.80
N ARG A 241 -19.61 4.01 -9.62
CA ARG A 241 -20.10 4.40 -8.29
C ARG A 241 -19.97 5.90 -8.02
N ALA A 242 -18.87 6.50 -8.41
CA ALA A 242 -18.61 7.94 -8.25
C ALA A 242 -19.31 8.80 -9.33
N GLY A 243 -20.06 8.18 -10.26
CA GLY A 243 -20.79 8.88 -11.32
C GLY A 243 -19.90 9.41 -12.45
N TYR A 244 -18.68 8.91 -12.57
CA TYR A 244 -17.79 9.13 -13.72
C TYR A 244 -18.13 8.16 -14.86
N ASN A 245 -17.54 8.39 -16.04
CA ASN A 245 -17.66 7.48 -17.19
C ASN A 245 -16.67 6.31 -17.05
N PRO A 246 -17.12 5.06 -16.84
CA PRO A 246 -16.22 3.92 -16.72
C PRO A 246 -15.38 3.68 -17.98
N ALA A 247 -15.95 3.95 -19.16
CA ALA A 247 -15.25 3.78 -20.43
C ALA A 247 -14.03 4.72 -20.60
N SER A 248 -13.91 5.78 -19.79
CA SER A 248 -12.72 6.64 -19.81
C SER A 248 -11.44 5.90 -19.40
N LEU A 249 -11.54 4.79 -18.64
CA LEU A 249 -10.40 3.93 -18.35
C LEU A 249 -9.81 3.31 -19.62
N THR A 250 -10.66 2.82 -20.52
CA THR A 250 -10.24 2.30 -21.84
C THR A 250 -9.54 3.38 -22.66
N THR A 251 -10.12 4.58 -22.74
CA THR A 251 -9.53 5.70 -23.48
C THR A 251 -8.15 6.09 -22.96
N VAL A 252 -7.99 6.14 -21.63
CA VAL A 252 -6.68 6.43 -21.00
C VAL A 252 -5.66 5.35 -21.32
N LEU A 253 -6.04 4.06 -21.21
CA LEU A 253 -5.15 2.95 -21.54
C LEU A 253 -4.68 3.01 -23.00
N GLU A 254 -5.56 3.36 -23.94
CA GLU A 254 -5.19 3.55 -25.36
C GLU A 254 -4.24 4.74 -25.57
N LYS A 255 -4.47 5.87 -24.89
CA LYS A 255 -3.59 7.05 -24.95
C LYS A 255 -2.20 6.76 -24.37
N LEU A 256 -2.19 6.04 -23.25
CA LEU A 256 -0.98 5.53 -22.66
C LEU A 256 -0.23 4.66 -23.68
N GLU A 257 -0.88 3.67 -24.29
CA GLU A 257 -0.24 2.82 -25.31
C GLU A 257 0.40 3.63 -26.45
N GLN A 258 -0.26 4.69 -26.89
CA GLN A 258 0.26 5.58 -27.93
C GLN A 258 1.48 6.38 -27.45
N ALA A 259 1.45 6.90 -26.22
CA ALA A 259 2.58 7.60 -25.62
C ALA A 259 3.80 6.67 -25.42
N ALA A 260 3.57 5.41 -25.06
CA ALA A 260 4.61 4.39 -24.86
C ALA A 260 5.49 4.19 -26.09
N ARG A 261 4.87 4.22 -27.29
CA ARG A 261 5.56 4.03 -28.58
C ARG A 261 6.56 5.15 -28.91
N GLY A 262 6.47 6.29 -28.21
CA GLY A 262 7.42 7.41 -28.30
C GLY A 262 8.61 7.35 -27.32
N GLY A 263 8.62 6.38 -26.40
CA GLY A 263 9.65 6.21 -25.37
C GLY A 263 9.40 7.03 -24.09
N GLY A 264 9.04 6.36 -22.99
CA GLY A 264 9.03 6.88 -21.61
C GLY A 264 7.67 6.93 -20.90
N GLY A 265 7.69 6.81 -19.56
CA GLY A 265 6.53 6.97 -18.66
C GLY A 265 5.94 5.65 -18.13
N MET A 266 4.69 5.68 -17.63
CA MET A 266 3.87 4.63 -16.98
C MET A 266 4.09 3.13 -17.35
N PHE A 267 4.66 2.79 -18.50
CA PHE A 267 4.87 1.41 -18.99
C PHE A 267 6.06 0.70 -18.36
N ASP A 268 6.96 1.44 -17.71
CA ASP A 268 8.04 0.83 -16.94
C ASP A 268 7.49 0.14 -15.69
N THR A 269 6.38 0.66 -15.15
CA THR A 269 5.78 0.23 -13.86
C THR A 269 4.38 -0.38 -13.99
N HIS A 270 3.82 -0.48 -15.20
CA HIS A 270 2.53 -1.13 -15.44
C HIS A 270 2.61 -2.00 -16.72
N PRO A 271 1.97 -3.19 -16.76
CA PRO A 271 1.90 -4.02 -17.95
C PRO A 271 1.33 -3.28 -19.16
N ALA A 272 1.66 -3.77 -20.36
CA ALA A 272 1.20 -3.18 -21.61
C ALA A 272 -0.34 -3.00 -21.62
N PRO A 273 -0.85 -1.80 -21.98
CA PRO A 273 -2.28 -1.51 -21.97
C PRO A 273 -3.14 -2.49 -22.78
N GLN A 274 -2.58 -3.08 -23.84
CA GLN A 274 -3.29 -4.04 -24.70
C GLN A 274 -3.74 -5.30 -23.93
N ASP A 275 -2.90 -5.81 -23.03
CA ASP A 275 -3.23 -6.97 -22.19
C ASP A 275 -4.33 -6.61 -21.18
N ARG A 276 -4.31 -5.38 -20.66
CA ARG A 276 -5.25 -4.85 -19.67
C ARG A 276 -6.63 -4.63 -20.28
N LEU A 277 -6.69 -4.03 -21.47
CA LEU A 277 -7.93 -3.78 -22.22
C LEU A 277 -8.73 -5.06 -22.48
N ALA A 278 -8.06 -6.17 -22.75
CA ALA A 278 -8.73 -7.46 -22.98
C ALA A 278 -9.50 -7.98 -21.75
N THR A 279 -9.21 -7.47 -20.55
CA THR A 279 -9.81 -7.95 -19.29
C THR A 279 -11.03 -7.17 -18.82
N LEU A 280 -11.24 -5.95 -19.35
CA LEU A 280 -12.28 -5.02 -18.90
C LEU A 280 -13.66 -5.28 -19.52
N GLY A 281 -13.72 -6.04 -20.62
CA GLY A 281 -14.97 -6.29 -21.34
C GLY A 281 -15.62 -4.99 -21.85
N SER A 282 -16.93 -5.01 -22.09
CA SER A 282 -17.67 -3.80 -22.49
C SER A 282 -18.06 -2.98 -21.26
N LEU A 283 -17.52 -1.78 -21.15
CA LEU A 283 -17.86 -0.81 -20.09
C LEU A 283 -19.02 0.09 -20.51
N GLU A 284 -19.81 0.53 -19.54
CA GLU A 284 -20.86 1.53 -19.76
C GLU A 284 -20.23 2.84 -20.26
N VAL A 285 -20.78 3.40 -21.33
CA VAL A 285 -20.36 4.69 -21.88
C VAL A 285 -21.30 5.79 -21.39
N ARG A 286 -20.76 6.75 -20.66
CA ARG A 286 -21.47 7.96 -20.23
C ARG A 286 -20.83 9.18 -20.89
N PRO A 287 -21.62 10.11 -21.47
CA PRO A 287 -21.06 11.34 -22.03
C PRO A 287 -20.45 12.21 -20.92
N PRO A 288 -19.34 12.92 -21.19
CA PRO A 288 -18.77 13.85 -20.22
C PRO A 288 -19.79 14.91 -19.80
N ALA A 289 -19.89 15.14 -18.49
CA ALA A 289 -20.79 16.16 -17.99
C ALA A 289 -20.23 17.57 -18.29
N PRO A 290 -21.00 18.51 -18.90
CA PRO A 290 -20.45 19.80 -19.34
C PRO A 290 -19.73 20.61 -18.25
N HIS A 291 -20.21 20.51 -17.01
CA HIS A 291 -19.60 21.21 -15.88
C HIS A 291 -18.24 20.62 -15.49
N ARG A 292 -18.00 19.31 -15.70
CA ARG A 292 -16.70 18.65 -15.51
C ARG A 292 -15.71 19.10 -16.58
N THR A 293 -16.11 19.08 -17.85
CA THR A 293 -15.29 19.56 -18.97
C THR A 293 -14.81 20.99 -18.75
N GLN A 294 -15.70 21.90 -18.35
CA GLN A 294 -15.32 23.28 -18.04
C GLN A 294 -14.43 23.40 -16.80
N ARG A 295 -14.64 22.54 -15.79
CA ARG A 295 -13.82 22.55 -14.57
C ARG A 295 -12.40 22.07 -14.87
N PHE A 296 -12.27 20.99 -15.63
CA PHE A 296 -10.98 20.50 -16.13
C PHE A 296 -10.24 21.59 -16.90
N ALA A 297 -10.86 22.14 -17.95
CA ALA A 297 -10.24 23.18 -18.77
C ALA A 297 -9.79 24.41 -17.96
N ARG A 298 -10.55 24.82 -16.92
CA ARG A 298 -10.15 25.91 -16.02
C ARG A 298 -8.98 25.55 -15.11
N ALA A 299 -8.94 24.32 -14.60
CA ALA A 299 -7.90 23.85 -13.71
C ALA A 299 -6.57 23.62 -14.45
N THR A 300 -6.62 23.16 -15.70
CA THR A 300 -5.46 22.82 -16.51
C THR A 300 -5.01 23.93 -17.46
N ALA A 301 -5.68 25.08 -17.50
CA ALA A 301 -5.36 26.20 -18.41
C ALA A 301 -3.93 26.78 -18.30
N LYS A 302 -3.17 26.40 -17.27
CA LYS A 302 -1.81 26.87 -17.00
C LYS A 302 -0.76 25.77 -17.04
N LEU A 303 -1.15 24.55 -17.37
CA LEU A 303 -0.21 23.48 -17.70
C LEU A 303 0.49 23.84 -19.02
#